data_AF-Q11EY0-F1
#
_entry.id   AF-Q11EY0-F1
#
_cell.length_a   1.000
_cell.length_b   1.000
_cell.length_c   1.000
_cell.angle_alpha   90.00
_cell.angle_beta   90.00
_cell.angle_gamma   90.00
#
_symmetry.space_group_name_H-M   'P 1'
#
loop_
_entity.id
_entity.type
_entity.pdbx_description
1 polymer ?
#
loop_
_entity_poly.entity_id
_entity_poly.type
_entity_poly.pdbx_seq_one_letter_code
_entity_poly.pdbx_strand_id
1 'polypeptide(L)'
;MPGSPLAKPFHNIDFRLLWSASLVSNLGGLVQAVGAGWLMATIADSADMVALVQSATTLPVMIFSLAAGALADNIDRRRIMLTAQLLMMLVSVVLAYFAMAGMMTPWLLLAFTFLIGCGTALHNPSWQASMGDIVPKEDIPAAVTLNSMAFNIMRSVGPAIGGFIVAVAGAATAFALNAVSYIPLIIALMRWKHRRLPSSLPREAFAHAISAGLRYVAMSPNLTRVIFRGFVFGLGAIAILALLPLVARDLVGGSAITYGLLLGSFGIGAIGGALLNTRIREKFNNETIARGAFVIFALCALTLGLSRQVWLSCFSLLPAGACWVLALSLLNVSVQLSTPRWVVGRALSIYQTATFGGMAAGSWVWGQAAEIYGPANALMASTIVLVLGAAIGLRFALPEFARLNLDPLGEFQEPALRLDLRARSGPIMIMVDYEIAQEDLPAFLAAMAERRRIRIRDGARQWGLLRDLENPNIWTETYHVPTWVEYVRHNLRRTKADAEISEELRKLHRGKGPPRVHRMIERQTVPLRDDMPIKENPEVP
;
A
#
# COMPACT_ATOMS: atom_id res chain seq x y z
N MET A 1 20.74 28.22 -16.76
CA MET A 1 21.10 27.66 -15.44
C MET A 1 21.60 26.22 -15.60
N PRO A 2 22.87 25.98 -15.97
CA PRO A 2 23.46 24.65 -15.94
C PRO A 2 24.09 24.43 -14.54
N GLY A 3 23.56 23.51 -13.74
CA GLY A 3 24.16 23.18 -12.44
C GLY A 3 23.21 22.74 -11.32
N SER A 4 21.88 22.78 -11.51
CA SER A 4 20.98 22.22 -10.50
C SER A 4 21.05 20.68 -10.51
N PRO A 5 21.23 20.02 -9.35
CA PRO A 5 21.15 18.56 -9.24
C PRO A 5 19.85 17.97 -9.82
N LEU A 6 18.78 18.78 -9.84
CA LEU A 6 17.48 18.43 -10.41
C LEU A 6 17.45 18.41 -11.94
N ALA A 7 18.41 19.05 -12.62
CA ALA A 7 18.47 19.07 -14.09
C ALA A 7 19.17 17.82 -14.66
N LYS A 8 20.01 17.14 -13.87
CA LYS A 8 20.81 15.99 -14.30
C LYS A 8 20.00 14.84 -14.91
N PRO A 9 18.84 14.44 -14.36
CA PRO A 9 18.01 13.38 -14.96
C PRO A 9 17.58 13.69 -16.40
N PHE A 10 17.39 14.97 -16.77
CA PHE A 10 16.98 15.36 -18.13
C PHE A 10 18.06 15.19 -19.19
N HIS A 11 19.32 14.95 -18.80
CA HIS A 11 20.38 14.58 -19.75
C HIS A 11 20.18 13.18 -20.31
N ASN A 12 19.48 12.31 -19.56
CA ASN A 12 19.08 11.00 -20.05
C ASN A 12 17.86 11.15 -20.96
N ILE A 13 18.02 10.79 -22.24
CA ILE A 13 16.97 10.95 -23.25
C ILE A 13 15.74 10.07 -22.97
N ASP A 14 15.96 8.86 -22.46
CA ASP A 14 14.88 7.95 -22.10
C ASP A 14 14.10 8.50 -20.91
N PHE A 15 14.78 9.04 -19.91
CA PHE A 15 14.13 9.72 -18.79
C PHE A 15 13.29 10.90 -19.25
N ARG A 16 13.86 11.81 -20.04
CA ARG A 16 13.15 13.01 -20.51
C ARG A 16 11.89 12.63 -21.29
N LEU A 17 12.01 11.66 -22.20
CA LEU A 17 10.93 11.26 -23.10
C LEU A 17 9.82 10.49 -22.35
N LEU A 18 10.19 9.56 -21.45
CA LEU A 18 9.22 8.84 -20.60
C LEU A 18 8.56 9.77 -19.58
N TRP A 19 9.31 10.68 -18.94
CA TRP A 19 8.79 11.61 -17.95
C TRP A 19 7.83 12.62 -18.55
N SER A 20 8.15 13.21 -19.71
CA SER A 20 7.23 14.14 -20.38
C SER A 20 5.96 13.45 -20.86
N ALA A 21 6.09 12.22 -21.38
CA ALA A 21 4.93 11.45 -21.82
C ALA A 21 4.04 10.99 -20.65
N SER A 22 4.66 10.62 -19.53
CA SER A 22 3.99 10.32 -18.26
C SER A 22 3.18 11.52 -17.76
N LEU A 23 3.74 12.72 -17.82
CA LEU A 23 3.03 13.95 -17.44
C LEU A 23 1.75 14.17 -18.24
N VAL A 24 1.83 14.02 -19.57
CA VAL A 24 0.67 14.15 -20.47
C VAL A 24 -0.39 13.09 -20.14
N SER A 25 0.02 11.83 -19.94
CA SER A 25 -0.89 10.75 -19.57
C SER A 25 -1.54 10.96 -18.19
N ASN A 26 -0.79 11.44 -17.20
CA ASN A 26 -1.34 11.76 -15.87
C ASN A 26 -2.36 12.90 -15.94
N LEU A 27 -2.10 13.93 -16.74
CA LEU A 27 -3.04 15.02 -16.96
C LEU A 27 -4.34 14.51 -17.60
N GLY A 28 -4.24 13.69 -18.65
CA GLY A 28 -5.39 13.05 -19.28
C GLY A 28 -6.23 12.25 -18.29
N GLY A 29 -5.57 11.45 -17.45
CA GLY A 29 -6.25 10.65 -16.43
C GLY A 29 -7.04 11.49 -15.41
N LEU A 30 -6.47 12.63 -14.98
CA LEU A 30 -7.16 13.56 -14.10
C LEU A 30 -8.34 14.25 -14.78
N VAL A 31 -8.17 14.67 -16.04
CA VAL A 31 -9.24 15.27 -16.84
C VAL A 31 -10.39 14.28 -17.03
N GLN A 32 -10.09 13.01 -17.30
CA GLN A 32 -11.10 11.95 -17.34
C GLN A 32 -11.79 11.77 -15.98
N ALA A 33 -11.04 11.72 -14.88
CA ALA A 33 -11.64 11.52 -13.55
C ALA A 33 -12.64 12.64 -13.20
N VAL A 34 -12.33 13.89 -13.56
CA VAL A 34 -13.26 15.01 -13.45
C VAL A 34 -14.47 14.80 -14.37
N GLY A 35 -14.24 14.45 -15.63
CA GLY A 35 -15.31 14.18 -16.59
C GLY A 35 -16.25 13.07 -16.13
N ALA A 36 -15.73 11.98 -15.57
CA ALA A 36 -16.50 10.85 -15.09
C ALA A 36 -17.32 11.21 -13.85
N GLY A 37 -16.71 11.89 -12.87
CA GLY A 37 -17.41 12.34 -11.67
C GLY A 37 -18.54 13.32 -11.99
N TRP A 38 -18.30 14.29 -12.87
CA TRP A 38 -19.32 15.25 -13.30
C TRP A 38 -20.40 14.61 -14.17
N LEU A 39 -20.01 13.79 -15.16
CA LEU A 39 -20.96 13.11 -16.02
C LEU A 39 -21.90 12.22 -15.19
N MET A 40 -21.37 11.47 -14.23
CA MET A 40 -22.20 10.67 -13.32
C MET A 40 -23.18 11.55 -12.54
N ALA A 41 -22.73 12.68 -12.01
CA ALA A 41 -23.60 13.64 -11.35
C ALA A 41 -24.63 14.29 -12.28
N THR A 42 -24.52 14.16 -13.60
CA THR A 42 -25.53 14.65 -14.55
C THR A 42 -26.48 13.56 -15.06
N ILE A 43 -26.02 12.30 -15.15
CA ILE A 43 -26.81 11.19 -15.72
C ILE A 43 -27.44 10.28 -14.67
N ALA A 44 -26.96 10.32 -13.42
CA ALA A 44 -27.48 9.48 -12.35
C ALA A 44 -28.47 10.26 -11.47
N ASP A 45 -29.61 9.64 -11.21
CA ASP A 45 -30.63 10.16 -10.31
C ASP A 45 -30.29 9.92 -8.83
N SER A 46 -29.37 8.97 -8.55
CA SER A 46 -28.95 8.58 -7.21
C SER A 46 -27.55 9.10 -6.85
N ALA A 47 -27.38 9.65 -5.66
CA ALA A 47 -26.12 10.03 -5.03
C ALA A 47 -25.18 8.83 -4.83
N ASP A 48 -25.71 7.62 -4.61
CA ASP A 48 -24.88 6.41 -4.47
C ASP A 48 -24.05 6.13 -5.73
N MET A 49 -24.67 6.21 -6.91
CA MET A 49 -23.98 6.01 -8.19
C MET A 49 -22.84 7.03 -8.41
N VAL A 50 -23.04 8.27 -7.98
CA VAL A 50 -21.99 9.31 -8.05
C VAL A 50 -20.80 8.94 -7.18
N ALA A 51 -21.05 8.52 -5.94
CA ALA A 51 -20.00 8.11 -5.02
C ALA A 51 -19.30 6.82 -5.48
N LEU A 52 -20.02 5.89 -6.12
CA LEU A 52 -19.47 4.66 -6.69
C LEU A 52 -18.41 4.90 -7.79
N VAL A 53 -18.38 6.07 -8.44
CA VAL A 53 -17.28 6.43 -9.37
C VAL A 53 -15.94 6.42 -8.64
N GLN A 54 -15.92 6.91 -7.40
CA GLN A 54 -14.72 6.90 -6.59
C GLN A 54 -14.34 5.47 -6.19
N SER A 55 -15.31 4.64 -5.83
CA SER A 55 -15.12 3.20 -5.60
C SER A 55 -14.54 2.49 -6.82
N ALA A 56 -15.11 2.72 -8.01
CA ALA A 56 -14.65 2.13 -9.27
C ALA A 56 -13.19 2.49 -9.57
N THR A 57 -12.72 3.65 -9.14
CA THR A 57 -11.32 4.07 -9.31
C THR A 57 -10.39 3.43 -8.28
N THR A 58 -10.81 3.30 -7.00
CA THR A 58 -9.94 2.81 -5.92
C THR A 58 -9.96 1.30 -5.74
N LEU A 59 -11.08 0.65 -6.06
CA LEU A 59 -11.29 -0.78 -5.85
C LEU A 59 -10.31 -1.65 -6.66
N PRO A 60 -10.01 -1.37 -7.95
CA PRO A 60 -8.98 -2.11 -8.67
C PRO A 60 -7.61 -2.01 -8.01
N VAL A 61 -7.24 -0.83 -7.52
CA VAL A 61 -5.97 -0.62 -6.81
C VAL A 61 -5.93 -1.48 -5.55
N MET A 62 -7.04 -1.55 -4.79
CA MET A 62 -7.15 -2.47 -3.64
C MET A 62 -6.93 -3.92 -4.07
N ILE A 63 -7.71 -4.43 -5.03
CA ILE A 63 -7.69 -5.84 -5.46
C ILE A 63 -6.31 -6.23 -5.99
N PHE A 64 -5.72 -5.39 -6.84
CA PHE A 64 -4.47 -5.70 -7.53
C PHE A 64 -3.23 -5.25 -6.77
N SER A 65 -3.32 -4.48 -5.68
CA SER A 65 -2.14 -4.02 -4.91
C SER A 65 -1.19 -5.15 -4.46
N LEU A 66 -1.75 -6.31 -4.10
CA LEU A 66 -0.98 -7.50 -3.71
C LEU A 66 -0.36 -8.23 -4.93
N ALA A 67 -1.10 -8.30 -6.03
CA ALA A 67 -0.68 -8.99 -7.25
C ALA A 67 0.33 -8.18 -8.07
N ALA A 68 0.12 -6.86 -8.18
CA ALA A 68 0.88 -5.97 -9.05
C ALA A 68 2.35 -5.85 -8.62
N GLY A 69 2.64 -5.88 -7.31
CA GLY A 69 4.02 -5.89 -6.80
C GLY A 69 4.80 -7.13 -7.25
N ALA A 70 4.20 -8.32 -7.09
CA ALA A 70 4.84 -9.54 -7.55
C ALA A 70 4.88 -9.66 -9.08
N LEU A 71 3.89 -9.10 -9.79
CA LEU A 71 3.91 -9.07 -11.25
C LEU A 71 5.10 -8.22 -11.75
N ALA A 72 5.33 -7.06 -11.13
CA ALA A 72 6.45 -6.16 -11.43
C ALA A 72 7.83 -6.77 -11.13
N ASP A 73 7.91 -7.72 -10.19
CA ASP A 73 9.14 -8.45 -9.87
C ASP A 73 9.37 -9.65 -10.80
N ASN A 74 8.30 -10.22 -11.37
CA ASN A 74 8.36 -11.45 -12.15
C ASN A 74 8.41 -11.23 -13.66
N ILE A 75 7.66 -10.25 -14.15
CA ILE A 75 7.48 -9.92 -15.58
C ILE A 75 8.30 -8.67 -15.92
N ASP A 76 8.53 -8.45 -17.22
CA ASP A 76 9.27 -7.29 -17.69
C ASP A 76 8.41 -6.06 -17.43
N ARG A 77 8.92 -5.11 -16.65
CA ARG A 77 8.20 -3.89 -16.25
C ARG A 77 7.70 -3.13 -17.48
N ARG A 78 8.51 -3.08 -18.54
CA ARG A 78 8.12 -2.46 -19.82
C ARG A 78 6.90 -3.13 -20.43
N ARG A 79 6.84 -4.47 -20.41
CA ARG A 79 5.69 -5.22 -20.96
C ARG A 79 4.43 -4.97 -20.14
N ILE A 80 4.51 -4.97 -18.82
CA ILE A 80 3.37 -4.67 -17.94
C ILE A 80 2.84 -3.26 -18.18
N MET A 81 3.75 -2.29 -18.28
CA MET A 81 3.36 -0.91 -18.53
C MET A 81 2.72 -0.73 -19.90
N LEU A 82 3.26 -1.36 -20.95
CA LEU A 82 2.68 -1.31 -22.30
C LEU A 82 1.30 -1.94 -22.35
N THR A 83 1.11 -3.12 -21.75
CA THR A 83 -0.21 -3.78 -21.73
C THR A 83 -1.23 -2.96 -20.96
N ALA A 84 -0.84 -2.39 -19.81
CA ALA A 84 -1.70 -1.50 -19.03
C ALA A 84 -2.10 -0.25 -19.82
N GLN A 85 -1.15 0.41 -20.48
CA GLN A 85 -1.40 1.62 -21.25
C GLN A 85 -2.27 1.37 -22.49
N LEU A 86 -2.05 0.25 -23.20
CA LEU A 86 -2.90 -0.16 -24.31
C LEU A 86 -4.33 -0.48 -23.86
N LEU A 87 -4.49 -1.17 -22.73
CA LEU A 87 -5.80 -1.43 -22.14
C LEU A 87 -6.52 -0.12 -21.79
N MET A 88 -5.85 0.78 -21.07
CA MET A 88 -6.41 2.08 -20.66
C MET A 88 -6.79 2.92 -21.88
N MET A 89 -5.96 2.95 -22.92
CA MET A 89 -6.24 3.64 -24.17
C MET A 89 -7.47 3.06 -24.87
N LEU A 90 -7.53 1.74 -25.06
CA LEU A 90 -8.66 1.07 -25.71
C LEU A 90 -9.96 1.35 -24.96
N VAL A 91 -9.96 1.17 -23.65
CA VAL A 91 -11.14 1.42 -22.81
C VAL A 91 -11.54 2.90 -22.87
N SER A 92 -10.59 3.83 -22.88
CA SER A 92 -10.88 5.28 -22.96
C SER A 92 -11.44 5.68 -24.32
N VAL A 93 -10.98 5.05 -25.42
CA VAL A 93 -11.57 5.24 -26.77
C VAL A 93 -13.02 4.78 -26.79
N VAL A 94 -13.30 3.59 -26.26
CA VAL A 94 -14.67 3.06 -26.19
C VAL A 94 -15.55 3.93 -25.29
N LEU A 95 -15.05 4.34 -24.12
CA LEU A 95 -15.73 5.26 -23.21
C LEU A 95 -16.07 6.60 -23.91
N ALA A 96 -15.12 7.19 -24.62
CA ALA A 96 -15.34 8.42 -25.38
C ALA A 96 -16.39 8.23 -26.48
N TYR A 97 -16.34 7.12 -27.21
CA TYR A 97 -17.33 6.79 -28.25
C TYR A 97 -18.75 6.70 -27.68
N PHE A 98 -18.95 5.93 -26.60
CA PHE A 98 -20.26 5.81 -25.96
C PHE A 98 -20.78 7.15 -25.41
N ALA A 99 -19.88 7.99 -24.89
CA ALA A 99 -20.24 9.32 -24.42
C ALA A 99 -20.64 10.27 -25.57
N MET A 100 -19.93 10.23 -26.70
CA MET A 100 -20.26 11.02 -27.89
C MET A 100 -21.55 10.55 -28.57
N ALA A 101 -21.81 9.24 -28.56
CA ALA A 101 -23.03 8.65 -29.11
C ALA A 101 -24.28 8.91 -28.25
N GLY A 102 -24.13 9.50 -27.05
CA GLY A 102 -25.25 9.73 -26.12
C GLY A 102 -25.80 8.42 -25.52
N MET A 103 -25.05 7.32 -25.60
CA MET A 103 -25.46 5.98 -25.14
C MET A 103 -24.95 5.66 -23.72
N MET A 104 -24.43 6.66 -23.00
CA MET A 104 -23.81 6.43 -21.70
C MET A 104 -24.86 6.20 -20.62
N THR A 105 -24.74 5.09 -19.90
CA THR A 105 -25.53 4.81 -18.69
C THR A 105 -24.63 4.85 -17.45
N PRO A 106 -25.19 5.07 -16.24
CA PRO A 106 -24.43 5.03 -14.99
C PRO A 106 -23.58 3.75 -14.85
N TRP A 107 -24.15 2.59 -15.12
CA TRP A 107 -23.45 1.31 -15.02
C TRP A 107 -22.30 1.16 -16.02
N LEU A 108 -22.48 1.63 -17.25
CA LEU A 108 -21.41 1.62 -18.25
C LEU A 108 -20.25 2.53 -17.84
N LEU A 109 -20.56 3.73 -17.31
CA LEU A 109 -19.54 4.66 -16.82
C LEU A 109 -18.74 4.06 -15.66
N LEU A 110 -19.40 3.38 -14.70
CA LEU A 110 -18.73 2.66 -13.62
C LEU A 110 -17.84 1.53 -14.15
N ALA A 111 -18.33 0.72 -15.10
CA ALA A 111 -17.58 -0.38 -15.69
C ALA A 111 -16.31 0.11 -16.41
N PHE A 112 -16.41 1.16 -17.22
CA PHE A 112 -15.25 1.76 -17.89
C PHE A 112 -14.26 2.39 -16.90
N THR A 113 -14.76 3.11 -15.89
CA THR A 113 -13.92 3.69 -14.82
C THR A 113 -13.16 2.60 -14.06
N PHE A 114 -13.83 1.48 -13.76
CA PHE A 114 -13.22 0.31 -13.12
C PHE A 114 -12.14 -0.32 -13.99
N LEU A 115 -12.41 -0.55 -15.27
CA LEU A 115 -11.44 -1.11 -16.21
C LEU A 115 -10.19 -0.22 -16.38
N ILE A 116 -10.36 1.11 -16.40
CA ILE A 116 -9.25 2.06 -16.44
C ILE A 116 -8.48 2.05 -15.11
N GLY A 117 -9.19 1.91 -13.98
CA GLY A 117 -8.59 1.68 -12.68
C GLY A 117 -7.76 0.39 -12.62
N CYS A 118 -8.18 -0.70 -13.26
CA CYS A 118 -7.40 -1.95 -13.39
C CYS A 118 -6.08 -1.70 -14.12
N GLY A 119 -6.12 -0.98 -15.25
CA GLY A 119 -4.91 -0.60 -15.97
C GLY A 119 -3.97 0.26 -15.10
N THR A 120 -4.53 1.22 -14.37
CA THR A 120 -3.78 2.08 -13.45
C THR A 120 -3.10 1.28 -12.33
N ALA A 121 -3.80 0.28 -11.78
CA ALA A 121 -3.28 -0.61 -10.74
C ALA A 121 -2.10 -1.48 -11.23
N LEU A 122 -2.08 -1.85 -12.51
CA LEU A 122 -0.95 -2.54 -13.14
C LEU A 122 0.21 -1.58 -13.49
N HIS A 123 -0.12 -0.38 -13.98
CA HIS A 123 0.85 0.60 -14.44
C HIS A 123 1.68 1.21 -13.30
N ASN A 124 1.02 1.68 -12.23
CA ASN A 124 1.67 2.50 -11.19
C ASN A 124 2.86 1.82 -10.49
N PRO A 125 2.77 0.57 -10.01
CA PRO A 125 3.90 -0.08 -9.35
C PRO A 125 5.07 -0.32 -10.32
N SER A 126 4.76 -0.72 -11.55
CA SER A 126 5.76 -0.94 -12.60
C SER A 126 6.47 0.36 -12.97
N TRP A 127 5.74 1.48 -13.06
CA TRP A 127 6.31 2.80 -13.27
C TRP A 127 7.28 3.14 -12.13
N GLN A 128 6.81 3.14 -10.88
CA GLN A 128 7.63 3.51 -9.71
C GLN A 128 8.92 2.68 -9.61
N ALA A 129 8.86 1.38 -9.90
CA ALA A 129 10.03 0.52 -9.91
C ALA A 129 11.00 0.79 -11.07
N SER A 130 10.47 1.21 -12.24
CA SER A 130 11.28 1.47 -13.43
C SER A 130 12.17 2.71 -13.32
N MET A 131 11.93 3.61 -12.37
CA MET A 131 12.75 4.81 -12.18
C MET A 131 14.24 4.46 -11.93
N GLY A 132 14.51 3.39 -11.19
CA GLY A 132 15.89 2.92 -10.98
C GLY A 132 16.53 2.24 -12.19
N ASP A 133 15.73 1.84 -13.18
CA ASP A 133 16.21 1.23 -14.43
C ASP A 133 16.48 2.28 -15.51
N ILE A 134 15.84 3.45 -15.40
CA ILE A 134 15.92 4.53 -16.39
C ILE A 134 17.13 5.43 -16.14
N VAL A 135 17.38 5.82 -14.89
CA VAL A 135 18.48 6.73 -14.52
C VAL A 135 19.59 6.04 -13.73
N PRO A 136 20.85 6.51 -13.82
CA PRO A 136 21.93 6.03 -12.94
C PRO A 136 21.57 6.14 -11.46
N LYS A 137 22.14 5.28 -10.62
CA LYS A 137 21.82 5.20 -9.18
C LYS A 137 21.98 6.54 -8.45
N GLU A 138 22.95 7.35 -8.86
CA GLU A 138 23.26 8.67 -8.30
C GLU A 138 22.14 9.71 -8.56
N ASP A 139 21.42 9.55 -9.67
CA ASP A 139 20.38 10.50 -10.12
C ASP A 139 18.97 10.08 -9.68
N ILE A 140 18.79 8.89 -9.10
CA ILE A 140 17.48 8.37 -8.64
C ILE A 140 16.77 9.35 -7.70
N PRO A 141 17.42 9.93 -6.66
CA PRO A 141 16.72 10.86 -5.76
C PRO A 141 16.18 12.10 -6.48
N ALA A 142 16.94 12.63 -7.43
CA ALA A 142 16.52 13.77 -8.24
C ALA A 142 15.34 13.40 -9.16
N ALA A 143 15.40 12.22 -9.81
CA ALA A 143 14.32 11.71 -10.65
C ALA A 143 13.01 11.48 -9.85
N VAL A 144 13.11 10.89 -8.65
CA VAL A 144 11.96 10.68 -7.75
C VAL A 144 11.37 12.02 -7.30
N THR A 145 12.21 13.01 -7.01
CA THR A 145 11.78 14.37 -6.65
C THR A 145 11.03 15.04 -7.80
N LEU A 146 11.57 14.99 -9.01
CA LEU A 146 10.92 15.52 -10.22
C LEU A 146 9.57 14.86 -10.49
N ASN A 147 9.49 13.53 -10.38
CA ASN A 147 8.24 12.79 -10.57
C ASN A 147 7.20 13.18 -9.50
N SER A 148 7.63 13.36 -8.25
CA SER A 148 6.76 13.81 -7.16
C SER A 148 6.25 15.23 -7.38
N MET A 149 7.10 16.16 -7.83
CA MET A 149 6.71 17.53 -8.19
C MET A 149 5.71 17.54 -9.34
N ALA A 150 6.02 16.81 -10.42
CA ALA A 150 5.18 16.65 -11.60
C ALA A 150 3.77 16.17 -11.24
N PHE A 151 3.67 15.10 -10.45
CA PHE A 151 2.40 14.54 -10.00
C PHE A 151 1.60 15.53 -9.14
N ASN A 152 2.27 16.27 -8.25
CA ASN A 152 1.63 17.27 -7.40
C ASN A 152 1.10 18.46 -8.19
N ILE A 153 1.86 18.96 -9.18
CA ILE A 153 1.42 20.03 -10.08
C ILE A 153 0.20 19.57 -10.88
N MET A 154 0.27 18.38 -11.49
CA MET A 154 -0.85 17.81 -12.25
C MET A 154 -2.09 17.66 -11.37
N ARG A 155 -1.95 17.21 -10.13
CA ARG A 155 -3.09 17.08 -9.19
C ARG A 155 -3.74 18.42 -8.83
N SER A 156 -3.02 19.54 -8.93
CA SER A 156 -3.57 20.87 -8.65
C SER A 156 -4.19 21.53 -9.87
N VAL A 157 -3.49 21.47 -10.99
CA VAL A 157 -3.91 22.15 -12.23
C VAL A 157 -4.87 21.29 -13.05
N GLY A 158 -4.66 19.97 -13.02
CA GLY A 158 -5.42 18.99 -13.79
C GLY A 158 -6.93 19.07 -13.57
N PRO A 159 -7.42 19.14 -12.31
CA PRO A 159 -8.86 19.25 -12.09
C PRO A 159 -9.48 20.56 -12.59
N ALA A 160 -8.75 21.68 -12.52
CA ALA A 160 -9.21 22.95 -13.06
C ALA A 160 -9.29 22.91 -14.59
N ILE A 161 -8.26 22.36 -15.25
CA ILE A 161 -8.27 22.12 -16.69
C ILE A 161 -9.42 21.17 -17.08
N GLY A 162 -9.59 20.07 -16.34
CA GLY A 162 -10.65 19.09 -16.57
C GLY A 162 -12.04 19.70 -16.41
N GLY A 163 -12.28 20.47 -15.35
CA GLY A 163 -13.56 21.14 -15.10
C GLY A 163 -13.89 22.16 -16.19
N PHE A 164 -12.89 22.91 -16.66
CA PHE A 164 -13.04 23.83 -17.78
C PHE A 164 -13.37 23.10 -19.10
N ILE A 165 -12.64 22.04 -19.44
CA ILE A 165 -12.90 21.22 -20.64
C ILE A 165 -14.31 20.63 -20.59
N VAL A 166 -14.71 20.06 -19.46
CA VAL A 166 -16.03 19.45 -19.29
C VAL A 166 -17.13 20.49 -19.39
N ALA A 167 -16.92 21.69 -18.86
CA ALA A 167 -17.90 22.78 -18.92
C ALA A 167 -18.11 23.31 -20.35
N VAL A 168 -17.05 23.45 -21.14
CA VAL A 168 -17.10 24.07 -22.48
C VAL A 168 -17.39 23.04 -23.57
N ALA A 169 -16.80 21.85 -23.47
CA ALA A 169 -16.79 20.84 -24.53
C ALA A 169 -17.41 19.50 -24.11
N GLY A 170 -17.97 19.41 -22.89
CA GLY A 170 -18.60 18.20 -22.37
C GLY A 170 -17.63 17.11 -21.92
N ALA A 171 -18.18 16.11 -21.20
CA ALA A 171 -17.39 14.99 -20.66
C ALA A 171 -16.79 14.08 -21.76
N ALA A 172 -17.46 13.96 -22.91
CA ALA A 172 -16.99 13.13 -24.01
C ALA A 172 -15.62 13.60 -24.55
N THR A 173 -15.42 14.92 -24.62
CA THR A 173 -14.14 15.54 -25.01
C THR A 173 -13.05 15.25 -23.97
N ALA A 174 -13.37 15.29 -22.68
CA ALA A 174 -12.43 14.92 -21.60
C ALA A 174 -11.96 13.46 -21.73
N PHE A 175 -12.87 12.54 -22.11
CA PHE A 175 -12.54 11.13 -22.34
C PHE A 175 -11.68 10.93 -23.58
N ALA A 176 -12.01 11.60 -24.68
CA ALA A 176 -11.23 11.56 -25.91
C ALA A 176 -9.80 12.11 -25.72
N LEU A 177 -9.66 13.22 -25.00
CA LEU A 177 -8.36 13.78 -24.65
C LEU A 177 -7.53 12.81 -23.80
N ASN A 178 -8.16 12.10 -22.86
CA ASN A 178 -7.45 11.08 -22.11
C ASN A 178 -6.98 9.92 -23.01
N ALA A 179 -7.84 9.44 -23.92
CA ALA A 179 -7.46 8.40 -24.87
C ALA A 179 -6.22 8.78 -25.70
N VAL A 180 -6.18 10.02 -26.20
CA VAL A 180 -5.04 10.56 -26.95
C VAL A 180 -3.80 10.73 -26.06
N SER A 181 -3.98 11.06 -24.78
CA SER A 181 -2.88 11.29 -23.84
C SER A 181 -2.00 10.07 -23.57
N TYR A 182 -2.50 8.86 -23.84
CA TYR A 182 -1.72 7.62 -23.71
C TYR A 182 -0.75 7.38 -24.87
N ILE A 183 -1.01 7.94 -26.05
CA ILE A 183 -0.22 7.69 -27.27
C ILE A 183 1.26 8.07 -27.07
N PRO A 184 1.61 9.27 -26.57
CA PRO A 184 3.01 9.63 -26.33
C PRO A 184 3.73 8.64 -25.41
N LEU A 185 3.04 8.16 -24.37
CA LEU A 185 3.63 7.26 -23.38
C LEU A 185 3.81 5.85 -23.93
N ILE A 186 2.87 5.36 -24.74
CA ILE A 186 3.00 4.09 -25.46
C ILE A 186 4.21 4.14 -26.41
N ILE A 187 4.33 5.21 -27.21
CA ILE A 187 5.46 5.40 -28.14
C ILE A 187 6.78 5.47 -27.35
N ALA A 188 6.80 6.18 -26.23
CA ALA A 188 7.95 6.27 -25.35
C ALA A 188 8.39 4.91 -24.82
N LEU A 189 7.45 4.11 -24.32
CA LEU A 189 7.70 2.77 -23.83
C LEU A 189 8.10 1.81 -24.94
N MET A 190 7.60 1.97 -26.16
CA MET A 190 8.03 1.19 -27.32
C MET A 190 9.48 1.49 -27.72
N ARG A 191 9.96 2.73 -27.54
CA ARG A 191 11.35 3.11 -27.83
C ARG A 191 12.33 2.72 -26.72
N TRP A 192 11.87 2.67 -25.48
CA TRP A 192 12.72 2.35 -24.33
C TRP A 192 13.26 0.91 -24.39
N LYS A 193 14.59 0.76 -24.38
CA LYS A 193 15.27 -0.54 -24.36
C LYS A 193 15.57 -0.98 -22.93
N HIS A 194 14.61 -1.64 -22.30
CA HIS A 194 14.78 -2.19 -20.96
C HIS A 194 15.85 -3.32 -20.95
N ARG A 195 16.93 -3.16 -20.18
CA ARG A 195 17.92 -4.21 -19.91
C ARG A 195 17.67 -4.78 -18.52
N ARG A 196 17.20 -6.03 -18.45
CA ARG A 196 17.05 -6.74 -17.17
C ARG A 196 18.42 -7.08 -16.58
N LEU A 197 18.65 -6.67 -15.34
CA LEU A 197 19.74 -7.20 -14.52
C LEU A 197 19.36 -8.61 -14.02
N PRO A 198 20.23 -9.63 -14.13
CA PRO A 198 19.95 -10.97 -13.60
C PRO A 198 19.79 -10.95 -12.07
N SER A 199 18.74 -11.57 -11.53
CA SER A 199 18.60 -11.75 -10.08
C SER A 199 19.38 -12.99 -9.61
N SER A 200 20.19 -12.85 -8.57
CA SER A 200 21.09 -13.90 -8.05
C SER A 200 20.42 -14.97 -7.16
N LEU A 201 19.14 -14.83 -6.83
CA LEU A 201 18.45 -15.75 -5.91
C LEU A 201 17.17 -16.35 -6.55
N PRO A 202 16.86 -17.64 -6.28
CA PRO A 202 15.59 -18.26 -6.68
C PRO A 202 14.41 -17.50 -6.06
N ARG A 203 13.44 -17.16 -6.90
CA ARG A 203 12.23 -16.42 -6.51
C ARG A 203 11.40 -17.21 -5.49
N GLU A 204 10.90 -16.54 -4.45
CA GLU A 204 9.91 -17.14 -3.54
C GLU A 204 8.58 -17.36 -4.26
N ALA A 205 7.90 -18.48 -3.99
CA ALA A 205 6.57 -18.74 -4.54
C ALA A 205 5.56 -17.70 -4.03
N PHE A 206 4.82 -17.07 -4.95
CA PHE A 206 3.92 -15.93 -4.70
C PHE A 206 2.96 -16.13 -3.52
N ALA A 207 2.30 -17.28 -3.43
CA ALA A 207 1.36 -17.59 -2.34
C ALA A 207 2.05 -17.73 -0.97
N HIS A 208 3.26 -18.31 -0.93
CA HIS A 208 4.05 -18.44 0.29
C HIS A 208 4.59 -17.07 0.75
N ALA A 209 4.97 -16.22 -0.20
CA ALA A 209 5.39 -14.85 0.06
C ALA A 209 4.25 -14.00 0.66
N ILE A 210 3.03 -14.08 0.12
CA ILE A 210 1.87 -13.33 0.65
C ILE A 210 1.50 -13.82 2.06
N SER A 211 1.41 -15.13 2.28
CA SER A 211 1.05 -15.68 3.59
C SER A 211 2.10 -15.34 4.66
N ALA A 212 3.38 -15.32 4.32
CA ALA A 212 4.44 -14.87 5.22
C ALA A 212 4.30 -13.38 5.57
N GLY A 213 4.00 -12.51 4.58
CA GLY A 213 3.76 -11.09 4.80
C GLY A 213 2.54 -10.82 5.67
N LEU A 214 1.43 -11.51 5.43
CA LEU A 214 0.20 -11.38 6.22
C LEU A 214 0.42 -11.83 7.67
N ARG A 215 1.10 -12.97 7.87
CA ARG A 215 1.47 -13.44 9.21
C ARG A 215 2.36 -12.43 9.94
N TYR A 216 3.33 -11.85 9.24
CA TYR A 216 4.22 -10.82 9.82
C TYR A 216 3.41 -9.62 10.31
N VAL A 217 2.53 -9.09 9.46
CA VAL A 217 1.66 -7.94 9.77
C VAL A 217 0.71 -8.25 10.93
N ALA A 218 0.06 -9.41 10.93
CA ALA A 218 -0.90 -9.80 11.96
C ALA A 218 -0.23 -9.98 13.33
N MET A 219 1.03 -10.42 13.36
CA MET A 219 1.82 -10.61 14.59
C MET A 219 2.57 -9.34 15.03
N SER A 220 2.49 -8.24 14.28
CA SER A 220 3.20 -6.99 14.55
C SER A 220 2.22 -5.89 14.98
N PRO A 221 2.03 -5.63 16.30
CA PRO A 221 1.01 -4.70 16.80
C PRO A 221 1.13 -3.29 16.21
N ASN A 222 2.37 -2.82 16.00
CA ASN A 222 2.66 -1.52 15.40
C ASN A 222 2.10 -1.41 13.97
N LEU A 223 2.30 -2.46 13.15
CA LEU A 223 1.79 -2.49 11.78
C LEU A 223 0.27 -2.60 11.75
N THR A 224 -0.32 -3.43 12.61
CA THR A 224 -1.78 -3.55 12.71
C THR A 224 -2.43 -2.20 13.03
N ARG A 225 -1.86 -1.42 13.98
CA ARG A 225 -2.36 -0.08 14.31
C ARG A 225 -2.28 0.88 13.13
N VAL A 226 -1.14 0.94 12.44
CA VAL A 226 -0.94 1.83 11.28
C VAL A 226 -1.91 1.48 10.14
N ILE A 227 -2.08 0.19 9.84
CA ILE A 227 -2.97 -0.31 8.79
C ILE A 227 -4.43 -0.03 9.13
N PHE A 228 -4.84 -0.27 10.38
CA PHE A 228 -6.18 0.04 10.84
C PHE A 228 -6.47 1.55 10.78
N ARG A 229 -5.51 2.40 11.19
CA ARG A 229 -5.62 3.86 11.07
C ARG A 229 -5.73 4.30 9.62
N GLY A 230 -4.99 3.67 8.70
CA GLY A 230 -5.11 3.89 7.26
C GLY A 230 -6.49 3.52 6.72
N PHE A 231 -7.05 2.38 7.13
CA PHE A 231 -8.41 1.98 6.78
C PHE A 231 -9.45 2.99 7.28
N VAL A 232 -9.42 3.35 8.56
CA VAL A 232 -10.38 4.31 9.15
C VAL A 232 -10.26 5.70 8.53
N PHE A 233 -9.03 6.17 8.28
CA PHE A 233 -8.82 7.44 7.57
C PHE A 233 -9.38 7.36 6.15
N GLY A 234 -9.06 6.31 5.40
CA GLY A 234 -9.60 6.10 4.05
C GLY A 234 -11.13 6.05 4.03
N LEU A 235 -11.74 5.35 5.00
CA LEU A 235 -13.18 5.21 5.15
C LEU A 235 -13.86 6.57 5.38
N GLY A 236 -13.37 7.38 6.32
CA GLY A 236 -13.99 8.68 6.62
C GLY A 236 -13.63 9.77 5.63
N ALA A 237 -12.34 9.88 5.26
CA ALA A 237 -11.82 11.00 4.49
C ALA A 237 -12.28 10.98 3.02
N ILE A 238 -12.57 9.79 2.47
CA ILE A 238 -13.03 9.68 1.08
C ILE A 238 -14.38 10.34 0.84
N ALA A 239 -15.19 10.57 1.89
CA ALA A 239 -16.49 11.24 1.80
C ALA A 239 -16.41 12.57 1.04
N ILE A 240 -15.35 13.37 1.29
CA ILE A 240 -15.15 14.65 0.60
C ILE A 240 -15.03 14.44 -0.90
N LEU A 241 -14.16 13.54 -1.36
CA LEU A 241 -13.90 13.35 -2.80
C LEU A 241 -15.05 12.62 -3.50
N ALA A 242 -15.65 11.62 -2.84
CA ALA A 242 -16.74 10.84 -3.40
C ALA A 242 -18.03 11.65 -3.58
N LEU A 243 -18.33 12.56 -2.64
CA LEU A 243 -19.52 13.40 -2.68
C LEU A 243 -19.26 14.79 -3.29
N LEU A 244 -18.01 15.12 -3.65
CA LEU A 244 -17.66 16.45 -4.16
C LEU A 244 -18.46 16.89 -5.40
N PRO A 245 -18.76 16.02 -6.39
CA PRO A 245 -19.62 16.40 -7.51
C PRO A 245 -21.03 16.81 -7.04
N LEU A 246 -21.60 16.10 -6.06
CA LEU A 246 -22.90 16.41 -5.46
C LEU A 246 -22.83 17.71 -4.65
N VAL A 247 -21.73 17.96 -3.94
CA VAL A 247 -21.51 19.24 -3.25
C VAL A 247 -21.52 20.40 -4.25
N ALA A 248 -20.82 20.25 -5.37
CA ALA A 248 -20.77 21.27 -6.41
C ALA A 248 -22.16 21.50 -7.03
N ARG A 249 -22.89 20.44 -7.37
CA ARG A 249 -24.22 20.50 -8.02
C ARG A 249 -25.33 20.95 -7.07
N ASP A 250 -25.47 20.27 -5.92
CA ASP A 250 -26.67 20.36 -5.07
C ASP A 250 -26.51 21.34 -3.89
N LEU A 251 -25.31 21.43 -3.32
CA LEU A 251 -25.09 22.29 -2.13
C LEU A 251 -24.73 23.72 -2.51
N VAL A 252 -23.93 23.89 -3.56
CA VAL A 252 -23.39 25.18 -4.01
C VAL A 252 -24.09 25.70 -5.27
N GLY A 253 -24.85 24.87 -6.00
CA GLY A 253 -25.55 25.26 -7.22
C GLY A 253 -24.61 25.61 -8.38
N GLY A 254 -23.41 25.02 -8.39
CA GLY A 254 -22.34 25.29 -9.35
C GLY A 254 -22.37 24.39 -10.59
N SER A 255 -21.38 24.60 -11.46
CA SER A 255 -21.19 23.82 -12.69
C SER A 255 -19.92 22.95 -12.64
N ALA A 256 -19.59 22.29 -13.75
CA ALA A 256 -18.33 21.55 -13.90
C ALA A 256 -17.09 22.41 -13.60
N ILE A 257 -17.15 23.73 -13.85
CA ILE A 257 -16.08 24.67 -13.50
C ILE A 257 -15.93 24.76 -11.98
N THR A 258 -17.04 24.88 -11.26
CA THR A 258 -17.06 24.90 -9.79
C THR A 258 -16.49 23.60 -9.23
N TYR A 259 -16.90 22.46 -9.77
CA TYR A 259 -16.34 21.17 -9.38
C TYR A 259 -14.81 21.08 -9.62
N GLY A 260 -14.34 21.52 -10.79
CA GLY A 260 -12.91 21.61 -11.10
C GLY A 260 -12.14 22.56 -10.17
N LEU A 261 -12.75 23.68 -9.77
CA LEU A 261 -12.17 24.65 -8.82
C LEU A 261 -12.06 24.07 -7.40
N LEU A 262 -13.09 23.35 -6.94
CA LEU A 262 -13.08 22.66 -5.64
C LEU A 262 -11.99 21.60 -5.60
N LEU A 263 -11.91 20.73 -6.63
CA LEU A 263 -10.84 19.73 -6.73
C LEU A 263 -9.45 20.37 -6.87
N GLY A 264 -9.34 21.47 -7.63
CA GLY A 264 -8.10 22.23 -7.76
C GLY A 264 -7.64 22.79 -6.42
N SER A 265 -8.57 23.33 -5.62
CA SER A 265 -8.31 23.81 -4.25
C SER A 265 -7.81 22.67 -3.35
N PHE A 266 -8.45 21.50 -3.40
CA PHE A 266 -7.96 20.31 -2.71
C PHE A 266 -6.53 19.93 -3.17
N GLY A 267 -6.26 19.97 -4.48
CA GLY A 267 -4.94 19.70 -5.05
C GLY A 267 -3.86 20.67 -4.56
N ILE A 268 -4.13 21.99 -4.58
CA ILE A 268 -3.21 23.03 -4.10
C ILE A 268 -2.88 22.81 -2.62
N GLY A 269 -3.90 22.54 -1.81
CA GLY A 269 -3.74 22.17 -0.41
C GLY A 269 -2.82 20.97 -0.23
N ALA A 270 -2.98 19.95 -1.08
CA ALA A 270 -2.18 18.75 -1.09
C ALA A 270 -0.68 19.01 -1.44
N ILE A 271 -0.39 19.96 -2.33
CA ILE A 271 1.00 20.44 -2.55
C ILE A 271 1.54 21.11 -1.29
N GLY A 272 0.75 22.00 -0.68
CA GLY A 272 1.13 22.67 0.57
C GLY A 272 1.47 21.68 1.68
N GLY A 273 0.65 20.65 1.86
CA GLY A 273 0.90 19.56 2.80
C GLY A 273 2.19 18.79 2.50
N ALA A 274 2.50 18.52 1.23
CA ALA A 274 3.75 17.86 0.84
C ALA A 274 4.99 18.72 1.17
N LEU A 275 4.94 20.03 0.91
CA LEU A 275 6.04 20.96 1.18
C LEU A 275 6.26 21.19 2.68
N LEU A 276 5.19 21.21 3.48
CA LEU A 276 5.25 21.39 4.92
C LEU A 276 5.58 20.10 5.68
N ASN A 277 5.51 18.94 5.02
CA ASN A 277 5.65 17.62 5.65
C ASN A 277 6.94 17.48 6.48
N THR A 278 8.09 17.92 5.96
CA THR A 278 9.38 17.82 6.68
C THR A 278 9.37 18.67 7.95
N ARG A 279 8.98 19.95 7.84
CA ARG A 279 8.95 20.88 8.99
C ARG A 279 7.97 20.44 10.07
N ILE A 280 6.81 19.92 9.67
CA ILE A 280 5.79 19.42 10.60
C ILE A 280 6.33 18.20 11.37
N ARG A 281 7.04 17.29 10.68
CA ARG A 281 7.63 16.09 11.31
C ARG A 281 8.79 16.38 12.24
N GLU A 282 9.55 17.43 12.00
CA GLU A 282 10.61 17.88 12.91
C GLU A 282 10.03 18.46 14.21
N LYS A 283 8.84 19.08 14.14
CA LYS A 283 8.24 19.81 15.27
C LYS A 283 7.25 18.97 16.09
N PHE A 284 6.60 17.99 15.48
CA PHE A 284 5.52 17.23 16.12
C PHE A 284 5.73 15.72 16.00
N ASN A 285 5.31 15.00 17.04
CA ASN A 285 5.35 13.53 17.05
C ASN A 285 4.34 12.96 16.04
N ASN A 286 4.61 11.75 15.56
CA ASN A 286 3.77 11.05 14.58
C ASN A 286 2.29 11.03 14.96
N GLU A 287 1.98 10.71 16.23
CA GLU A 287 0.59 10.62 16.67
C GLU A 287 -0.12 11.98 16.65
N THR A 288 0.56 13.06 17.04
CA THR A 288 0.02 14.42 17.01
C THR A 288 -0.32 14.84 15.58
N ILE A 289 0.57 14.54 14.62
CA ILE A 289 0.35 14.83 13.20
C ILE A 289 -0.86 14.04 12.68
N ALA A 290 -0.94 12.74 12.97
CA ALA A 290 -2.05 11.92 12.54
C ALA A 290 -3.38 12.41 13.14
N ARG A 291 -3.45 12.63 14.46
CA ARG A 291 -4.69 13.13 15.10
C ARG A 291 -5.08 14.50 14.59
N GLY A 292 -4.12 15.40 14.43
CA GLY A 292 -4.34 16.72 13.83
C GLY A 292 -4.95 16.60 12.44
N ALA A 293 -4.39 15.72 11.59
CA ALA A 293 -4.92 15.49 10.26
C ALA A 293 -6.36 14.94 10.28
N PHE A 294 -6.68 13.99 11.15
CA PHE A 294 -8.06 13.49 11.28
C PHE A 294 -9.03 14.59 11.73
N VAL A 295 -8.68 15.36 12.76
CA VAL A 295 -9.55 16.41 13.32
C VAL A 295 -9.74 17.55 12.33
N ILE A 296 -8.67 18.05 11.72
CA ILE A 296 -8.75 19.14 10.73
C ILE A 296 -9.56 18.67 9.52
N PHE A 297 -9.34 17.45 9.02
CA PHE A 297 -10.11 16.91 7.91
C PHE A 297 -11.61 16.74 8.27
N ALA A 298 -11.91 16.35 9.51
CA ALA A 298 -13.28 16.28 10.02
C ALA A 298 -13.95 17.67 10.05
N LEU A 299 -13.23 18.70 10.51
CA LEU A 299 -13.71 20.08 10.47
C LEU A 299 -13.96 20.54 9.03
N CYS A 300 -13.08 20.20 8.09
CA CYS A 300 -13.28 20.49 6.66
C CYS A 300 -14.54 19.82 6.11
N ALA A 301 -14.76 18.54 6.41
CA ALA A 301 -15.95 17.79 6.00
C ALA A 301 -17.23 18.41 6.58
N LEU A 302 -17.20 18.78 7.86
CA LEU A 302 -18.30 19.49 8.53
C LEU A 302 -18.58 20.84 7.86
N THR A 303 -17.55 21.65 7.60
CA THR A 303 -17.72 22.94 6.91
C THR A 303 -18.27 22.76 5.50
N LEU A 304 -17.88 21.73 4.76
CA LEU A 304 -18.43 21.46 3.42
C LEU A 304 -19.90 21.05 3.47
N GLY A 305 -20.31 20.27 4.48
CA GLY A 305 -21.72 19.89 4.65
C GLY A 305 -22.63 21.10 4.97
N LEU A 306 -22.10 22.09 5.69
CA LEU A 306 -22.84 23.29 6.08
C LEU A 306 -22.74 24.44 5.06
N SER A 307 -21.65 24.50 4.30
CA SER A 307 -21.36 25.60 3.37
C SER A 307 -22.31 25.59 2.17
N ARG A 308 -22.77 26.80 1.80
CA ARG A 308 -23.50 27.08 0.55
C ARG A 308 -22.73 28.01 -0.38
N GLN A 309 -21.52 28.42 0.02
CA GLN A 309 -20.71 29.38 -0.73
C GLN A 309 -19.49 28.70 -1.36
N VAL A 310 -19.28 28.96 -2.65
CA VAL A 310 -18.14 28.39 -3.42
C VAL A 310 -16.81 28.67 -2.73
N TRP A 311 -16.57 29.93 -2.34
CA TRP A 311 -15.29 30.35 -1.79
C TRP A 311 -14.99 29.72 -0.43
N LEU A 312 -15.99 29.65 0.45
CA LEU A 312 -15.85 28.98 1.75
C LEU A 312 -15.53 27.49 1.56
N SER A 313 -16.19 26.83 0.61
CA SER A 313 -15.91 25.44 0.24
C SER A 313 -14.49 25.29 -0.32
N CYS A 314 -14.01 26.20 -1.18
CA CYS A 314 -12.63 26.20 -1.66
C CYS A 314 -11.60 26.36 -0.53
N PHE A 315 -11.82 27.33 0.38
CA PHE A 315 -10.94 27.55 1.52
C PHE A 315 -10.91 26.37 2.49
N SER A 316 -12.02 25.65 2.66
CA SER A 316 -12.07 24.44 3.47
C SER A 316 -11.32 23.25 2.84
N LEU A 317 -11.26 23.18 1.50
CA LEU A 317 -10.60 22.09 0.78
C LEU A 317 -9.07 22.20 0.78
N LEU A 318 -8.51 23.41 0.95
CA LEU A 318 -7.06 23.61 1.09
C LEU A 318 -6.47 22.82 2.29
N PRO A 319 -6.93 23.01 3.54
CA PRO A 319 -6.45 22.22 4.67
C PRO A 319 -6.85 20.73 4.56
N ALA A 320 -7.98 20.39 3.91
CA ALA A 320 -8.35 19.00 3.67
C ALA A 320 -7.30 18.28 2.80
N GLY A 321 -6.91 18.88 1.69
CA GLY A 321 -5.87 18.35 0.80
C GLY A 321 -4.51 18.22 1.50
N ALA A 322 -4.13 19.21 2.32
CA ALA A 322 -2.90 19.15 3.09
C ALA A 322 -2.91 17.98 4.08
N CYS A 323 -3.99 17.83 4.85
CA CYS A 323 -4.15 16.76 5.83
C CYS A 323 -4.20 15.37 5.18
N TRP A 324 -4.82 15.25 4.00
CA TRP A 324 -4.84 14.02 3.21
C TRP A 324 -3.41 13.53 2.91
N VAL A 325 -2.55 14.41 2.39
CA VAL A 325 -1.17 14.06 2.06
C VAL A 325 -0.35 13.77 3.31
N LEU A 326 -0.46 14.62 4.34
CA LEU A 326 0.27 14.44 5.59
C LEU A 326 -0.06 13.10 6.25
N ALA A 327 -1.34 12.75 6.36
CA ALA A 327 -1.79 11.49 6.95
C ALA A 327 -1.31 10.28 6.13
N LEU A 328 -1.60 10.22 4.83
CA LEU A 328 -1.24 9.07 4.00
C LEU A 328 0.27 8.91 3.85
N SER A 329 1.02 10.02 3.74
CA SER A 329 2.48 9.98 3.71
C SER A 329 3.05 9.48 5.04
N LEU A 330 2.51 9.94 6.18
CA LEU A 330 2.94 9.51 7.51
C LEU A 330 2.70 8.03 7.73
N LEU A 331 1.51 7.54 7.42
CA LEU A 331 1.17 6.13 7.55
C LEU A 331 2.02 5.26 6.62
N ASN A 332 2.22 5.69 5.37
CA ASN A 332 3.07 4.98 4.42
C ASN A 332 4.52 4.85 4.91
N VAL A 333 5.14 5.96 5.36
CA VAL A 333 6.49 5.95 5.94
C VAL A 333 6.55 5.14 7.23
N SER A 334 5.50 5.19 8.06
CA SER A 334 5.35 4.37 9.28
C SER A 334 5.42 2.88 8.98
N VAL A 335 4.75 2.42 7.93
CA VAL A 335 4.84 1.02 7.48
C VAL A 335 6.26 0.70 7.00
N GLN A 336 6.86 1.57 6.18
CA GLN A 336 8.20 1.32 5.65
C GLN A 336 9.26 1.20 6.74
N LEU A 337 9.24 2.09 7.73
CA LEU A 337 10.23 2.12 8.80
C LEU A 337 9.94 1.12 9.93
N SER A 338 8.70 0.66 10.08
CA SER A 338 8.32 -0.38 11.05
C SER A 338 8.43 -1.79 10.47
N THR A 339 8.95 -1.95 9.24
CA THR A 339 9.03 -3.24 8.56
C THR A 339 10.45 -3.55 8.11
N PRO A 340 10.99 -4.76 8.39
CA PRO A 340 12.27 -5.21 7.87
C PRO A 340 12.31 -5.26 6.33
N ARG A 341 13.49 -5.04 5.75
CA ARG A 341 13.71 -4.98 4.29
C ARG A 341 13.16 -6.20 3.53
N TRP A 342 13.19 -7.39 4.14
CA TRP A 342 12.75 -8.61 3.49
C TRP A 342 11.21 -8.71 3.34
N VAL A 343 10.42 -7.95 4.11
CA VAL A 343 8.94 -7.99 4.11
C VAL A 343 8.29 -6.62 3.85
N VAL A 344 9.08 -5.54 3.73
CA VAL A 344 8.60 -4.17 3.52
C VAL A 344 7.63 -4.02 2.36
N GLY A 345 7.92 -4.63 1.21
CA GLY A 345 7.03 -4.56 0.04
C GLY A 345 5.66 -5.18 0.30
N ARG A 346 5.62 -6.32 1.01
CA ARG A 346 4.39 -7.03 1.34
C ARG A 346 3.57 -6.28 2.38
N ALA A 347 4.21 -5.74 3.41
CA ALA A 347 3.55 -4.90 4.41
C ALA A 347 2.96 -3.63 3.77
N LEU A 348 3.68 -3.02 2.82
CA LEU A 348 3.20 -1.87 2.08
C LEU A 348 1.99 -2.21 1.21
N SER A 349 2.00 -3.35 0.52
CA SER A 349 0.83 -3.82 -0.24
C SER A 349 -0.38 -4.04 0.67
N ILE A 350 -0.24 -4.71 1.82
CA ILE A 350 -1.35 -4.92 2.77
C ILE A 350 -1.89 -3.58 3.30
N TYR A 351 -1.00 -2.64 3.62
CA TYR A 351 -1.37 -1.28 4.00
C TYR A 351 -2.16 -0.57 2.90
N GLN A 352 -1.71 -0.66 1.65
CA GLN A 352 -2.40 -0.07 0.51
C GLN A 352 -3.77 -0.74 0.30
N THR A 353 -3.86 -2.08 0.36
CA THR A 353 -5.12 -2.81 0.29
C THR A 353 -6.10 -2.31 1.36
N ALA A 354 -5.67 -2.20 2.61
CA ALA A 354 -6.53 -1.71 3.68
C ALA A 354 -6.95 -0.25 3.48
N THR A 355 -6.01 0.62 3.10
CA THR A 355 -6.30 2.06 2.93
C THR A 355 -7.23 2.31 1.74
N PHE A 356 -6.96 1.73 0.57
CA PHE A 356 -7.83 1.83 -0.61
C PHE A 356 -9.14 1.06 -0.44
N GLY A 357 -9.14 -0.04 0.33
CA GLY A 357 -10.36 -0.73 0.73
C GLY A 357 -11.24 0.12 1.63
N GLY A 358 -10.64 0.86 2.57
CA GLY A 358 -11.33 1.90 3.33
C GLY A 358 -11.94 2.95 2.41
N MET A 359 -11.19 3.46 1.42
CA MET A 359 -11.72 4.43 0.46
C MET A 359 -12.87 3.89 -0.39
N ALA A 360 -12.76 2.65 -0.90
CA ALA A 360 -13.81 2.04 -1.72
C ALA A 360 -15.07 1.75 -0.89
N ALA A 361 -14.91 1.18 0.31
CA ALA A 361 -16.02 0.94 1.23
C ALA A 361 -16.67 2.26 1.68
N GLY A 362 -15.85 3.26 2.02
CA GLY A 362 -16.32 4.58 2.45
C GLY A 362 -17.09 5.29 1.35
N SER A 363 -16.61 5.23 0.11
CA SER A 363 -17.31 5.83 -1.03
C SER A 363 -18.72 5.26 -1.20
N TRP A 364 -18.88 3.94 -1.09
CA TRP A 364 -20.21 3.31 -1.11
C TRP A 364 -21.06 3.67 0.12
N VAL A 365 -20.50 3.59 1.33
CA VAL A 365 -21.22 3.92 2.58
C VAL A 365 -21.72 5.36 2.59
N TRP A 366 -20.88 6.32 2.17
CA TRP A 366 -21.26 7.73 2.13
C TRP A 366 -22.16 8.07 0.95
N GLY A 367 -22.06 7.33 -0.16
CA GLY A 367 -23.01 7.38 -1.28
C GLY A 367 -24.42 7.01 -0.83
N GLN A 368 -24.56 5.87 -0.15
CA GLN A 368 -25.82 5.41 0.45
C GLN A 368 -26.34 6.39 1.51
N ALA A 369 -25.47 6.90 2.38
CA ALA A 369 -25.86 7.92 3.35
C ALA A 369 -26.34 9.21 2.67
N ALA A 370 -25.72 9.60 1.56
CA ALA A 370 -26.11 10.78 0.79
C ALA A 370 -27.43 10.58 0.05
N GLU A 371 -27.72 9.37 -0.40
CA GLU A 371 -29.02 9.01 -1.01
C GLU A 371 -30.17 9.16 -0.01
N ILE A 372 -30.00 8.60 1.19
CA ILE A 372 -31.08 8.55 2.20
C ILE A 372 -31.23 9.88 2.94
N TYR A 373 -30.12 10.50 3.33
CA TYR A 373 -30.11 11.66 4.23
C TYR A 373 -29.64 12.95 3.55
N GLY A 374 -29.21 12.90 2.30
CA GLY A 374 -28.66 14.04 1.56
C GLY A 374 -27.12 14.18 1.71
N PRO A 375 -26.44 14.80 0.73
CA PRO A 375 -24.97 14.93 0.71
C PRO A 375 -24.39 15.67 1.93
N ALA A 376 -25.09 16.70 2.42
CA ALA A 376 -24.67 17.47 3.59
C ALA A 376 -24.60 16.61 4.85
N ASN A 377 -25.66 15.84 5.12
CA ASN A 377 -25.74 14.99 6.31
C ASN A 377 -24.76 13.82 6.23
N ALA A 378 -24.51 13.28 5.04
CA ALA A 378 -23.48 12.26 4.83
C ALA A 378 -22.07 12.78 5.17
N LEU A 379 -21.73 14.01 4.74
CA LEU A 379 -20.46 14.66 5.10
C LEU A 379 -20.36 14.90 6.61
N MET A 380 -21.44 15.37 7.24
CA MET A 380 -21.50 15.55 8.70
C MET A 380 -21.34 14.21 9.44
N ALA A 381 -21.98 13.14 8.97
CA ALA A 381 -21.81 11.80 9.54
C ALA A 381 -20.38 11.26 9.40
N SER A 382 -19.70 11.55 8.28
CA SER A 382 -18.29 11.18 8.08
C SER A 382 -17.34 11.84 9.10
N THR A 383 -17.72 13.02 9.60
CA THR A 383 -16.99 13.73 10.68
C THR A 383 -16.92 12.86 11.94
N ILE A 384 -17.98 12.11 12.26
CA ILE A 384 -18.01 11.21 13.42
C ILE A 384 -16.95 10.13 13.27
N VAL A 385 -16.86 9.50 12.09
CA VAL A 385 -15.85 8.45 11.81
C VAL A 385 -14.43 9.01 11.93
N LEU A 386 -14.19 10.22 11.43
CA LEU A 386 -12.88 10.88 11.52
C LEU A 386 -12.53 11.27 12.96
N VAL A 387 -13.48 11.78 13.74
CA VAL A 387 -13.27 12.11 15.16
C VAL A 387 -13.03 10.85 15.99
N LEU A 388 -13.80 9.78 15.77
CA LEU A 388 -13.56 8.48 16.37
C LEU A 388 -12.20 7.93 15.97
N GLY A 389 -11.80 8.09 14.71
CA GLY A 389 -10.47 7.80 14.22
C GLY A 389 -9.38 8.51 15.02
N ALA A 390 -9.54 9.81 15.27
CA ALA A 390 -8.63 10.60 16.11
C ALA A 390 -8.63 10.14 17.58
N ALA A 391 -9.77 9.74 18.12
CA ALA A 391 -9.92 9.24 19.49
C ALA A 391 -9.27 7.86 19.68
N ILE A 392 -9.34 6.97 18.67
CA ILE A 392 -8.61 5.69 18.66
C ILE A 392 -7.11 5.93 18.85
N GLY A 393 -6.59 7.01 18.29
CA GLY A 393 -5.20 7.45 18.45
C GLY A 393 -4.76 7.75 19.89
N LEU A 394 -5.70 8.08 20.79
CA LEU A 394 -5.40 8.27 22.22
C LEU A 394 -5.04 6.96 22.93
N ARG A 395 -5.69 5.86 22.56
CA ARG A 395 -5.48 4.53 23.16
C ARG A 395 -4.46 3.70 22.38
N PHE A 396 -4.38 3.89 21.07
CA PHE A 396 -3.54 3.15 20.15
C PHE A 396 -2.66 4.10 19.34
N ALA A 397 -1.78 4.82 20.06
CA ALA A 397 -0.86 5.77 19.44
C ALA A 397 0.05 5.10 18.40
N LEU A 398 0.30 5.83 17.31
CA LEU A 398 1.25 5.46 16.27
C LEU A 398 2.67 5.36 16.87
N PRO A 399 3.44 4.35 16.47
CA PRO A 399 4.81 4.19 16.93
C PRO A 399 5.68 5.37 16.47
N GLU A 400 6.58 5.81 17.33
CA GLU A 400 7.64 6.74 16.96
C GLU A 400 8.78 5.98 16.28
N PHE A 401 9.31 6.57 15.20
CA PHE A 401 10.33 5.97 14.33
C PHE A 401 11.64 5.63 15.05
N ALA A 402 11.89 6.19 16.24
CA ALA A 402 13.19 6.17 16.88
C ALA A 402 13.48 4.95 17.77
N ARG A 403 12.54 4.00 17.97
CA ARG A 403 12.70 2.99 19.04
C ARG A 403 13.18 1.61 18.63
N LEU A 404 13.11 1.21 17.36
CA LEU A 404 13.43 -0.18 16.95
C LEU A 404 14.37 -0.21 15.75
N ASN A 405 15.59 -0.73 15.94
CA ASN A 405 16.52 -0.97 14.85
C ASN A 405 16.16 -2.29 14.14
N LEU A 406 15.45 -2.19 13.03
CA LEU A 406 14.99 -3.33 12.23
C LEU A 406 16.00 -3.78 11.16
N ASP A 407 17.23 -3.25 11.16
CA ASP A 407 18.26 -3.73 10.26
C ASP A 407 18.61 -5.20 10.55
N PRO A 408 19.01 -5.97 9.52
CA PRO A 408 19.44 -7.35 9.71
C PRO A 408 20.59 -7.42 10.72
N LEU A 409 20.51 -8.38 11.64
CA LEU A 409 21.58 -8.59 12.62
C LEU A 409 22.89 -8.98 11.92
N GLY A 410 22.81 -9.77 10.85
CA GLY A 410 23.97 -10.11 10.00
C GLY A 410 24.98 -11.09 10.62
N GLU A 411 24.77 -11.52 11.86
CA GLU A 411 25.68 -12.41 12.60
C GLU A 411 25.48 -13.90 12.30
N PHE A 412 24.40 -14.27 11.61
CA PHE A 412 24.12 -15.68 11.34
C PHE A 412 25.04 -16.23 10.24
N GLN A 413 25.92 -17.16 10.64
CA GLN A 413 26.64 -18.02 9.72
C GLN A 413 25.95 -19.39 9.67
N GLU A 414 25.76 -19.91 8.46
CA GLU A 414 25.20 -21.24 8.27
C GLU A 414 26.14 -22.29 8.91
N PRO A 415 25.63 -23.14 9.83
CA PRO A 415 26.49 -24.08 10.52
C PRO A 415 26.99 -25.16 9.56
N ALA A 416 28.26 -25.53 9.66
CA ALA A 416 28.80 -26.68 8.94
C ALA A 416 28.12 -27.97 9.44
N LEU A 417 27.31 -28.59 8.58
CA LEU A 417 26.64 -29.86 8.86
C LEU A 417 27.43 -31.03 8.27
N ARG A 418 27.37 -32.19 8.93
CA ARG A 418 27.92 -33.44 8.39
C ARG A 418 27.02 -34.09 7.33
N LEU A 419 25.80 -33.60 7.17
CA LEU A 419 24.81 -34.07 6.19
C LEU A 419 24.73 -33.07 5.02
N ASP A 420 24.71 -33.59 3.79
CA ASP A 420 24.47 -32.78 2.59
C ASP A 420 22.97 -32.48 2.43
N LEU A 421 22.55 -31.32 2.91
CA LEU A 421 21.16 -30.88 2.83
C LEU A 421 20.93 -30.04 1.57
N ARG A 422 19.99 -30.48 0.73
CA ARG A 422 19.44 -29.64 -0.33
C ARG A 422 18.54 -28.55 0.28
N ALA A 423 18.40 -27.41 -0.41
CA ALA A 423 17.54 -26.29 0.01
C ALA A 423 16.09 -26.70 0.37
N ARG A 424 15.56 -27.73 -0.30
CA ARG A 424 14.20 -28.28 -0.09
C ARG A 424 14.09 -29.34 1.01
N SER A 425 15.21 -29.75 1.62
CA SER A 425 15.22 -30.79 2.66
C SER A 425 14.49 -30.30 3.91
N GLY A 426 13.57 -31.09 4.45
CA GLY A 426 12.81 -30.80 5.66
C GLY A 426 11.71 -31.86 5.86
N PRO A 427 10.88 -31.73 6.91
CA PRO A 427 10.83 -30.64 7.90
C PRO A 427 12.06 -30.58 8.79
N ILE A 428 12.42 -29.39 9.28
CA ILE A 428 13.51 -29.20 10.24
C ILE A 428 12.91 -28.80 11.59
N MET A 429 13.24 -29.55 12.63
CA MET A 429 12.91 -29.27 14.02
C MET A 429 14.12 -28.69 14.73
N ILE A 430 13.91 -27.58 15.44
CA ILE A 430 14.95 -26.91 16.23
C ILE A 430 14.56 -27.00 17.69
N MET A 431 15.53 -27.35 18.54
CA MET A 431 15.38 -27.34 19.99
C MET A 431 16.49 -26.48 20.59
N VAL A 432 16.14 -25.61 21.54
CA VAL A 432 17.11 -24.75 22.23
C VAL A 432 16.95 -24.89 23.73
N ASP A 433 18.00 -25.38 24.39
CA ASP A 433 17.99 -25.66 25.82
C ASP A 433 18.48 -24.46 26.62
N TYR A 434 17.72 -24.13 27.66
CA TYR A 434 17.94 -23.07 28.62
C TYR A 434 17.99 -23.66 30.02
N GLU A 435 19.10 -23.47 30.72
CA GLU A 435 19.17 -23.66 32.17
C GLU A 435 18.83 -22.34 32.87
N ILE A 436 17.73 -22.31 33.63
CA ILE A 436 17.14 -21.12 34.24
C ILE A 436 16.92 -21.38 35.73
N ALA A 437 17.31 -20.43 36.58
CA ALA A 437 17.05 -20.51 38.01
C ALA A 437 15.58 -20.20 38.34
N GLN A 438 15.08 -20.78 39.44
CA GLN A 438 13.68 -20.66 39.83
C GLN A 438 13.26 -19.22 40.16
N GLU A 439 14.19 -18.41 40.68
CA GLU A 439 13.98 -16.98 40.98
C GLU A 439 13.77 -16.12 39.72
N ASP A 440 14.38 -16.51 38.60
CA ASP A 440 14.34 -15.79 37.33
C ASP A 440 13.16 -16.22 36.43
N LEU A 441 12.37 -17.20 36.89
CA LEU A 441 11.33 -17.83 36.07
C LEU A 441 10.27 -16.84 35.54
N PRO A 442 9.74 -15.87 36.31
CA PRO A 442 8.76 -14.92 35.78
C PRO A 442 9.32 -14.07 34.64
N ALA A 443 10.57 -13.60 34.77
CA ALA A 443 11.25 -12.83 33.74
C ALA A 443 11.53 -13.69 32.50
N PHE A 444 11.98 -14.92 32.68
CA PHE A 444 12.20 -15.88 31.59
C PHE A 444 10.91 -16.16 30.82
N LEU A 445 9.79 -16.43 31.50
CA LEU A 445 8.51 -16.71 30.84
C LEU A 445 7.98 -15.49 30.08
N ALA A 446 8.17 -14.27 30.60
CA ALA A 446 7.83 -13.04 29.90
C ALA A 446 8.68 -12.87 28.62
N ALA A 447 9.99 -13.06 28.72
CA ALA A 447 10.90 -13.00 27.57
C ALA A 447 10.60 -14.12 26.54
N MET A 448 10.21 -15.31 26.99
CA MET A 448 9.81 -16.42 26.12
C MET A 448 8.46 -16.17 25.42
N ALA A 449 7.53 -15.44 26.05
CA ALA A 449 6.28 -15.03 25.40
C ALA A 449 6.55 -14.05 24.24
N GLU A 450 7.47 -13.11 24.42
CA GLU A 450 7.95 -12.22 23.36
C GLU A 450 8.69 -13.00 22.26
N ARG A 451 9.59 -13.90 22.66
CA ARG A 451 10.33 -14.75 21.73
C ARG A 451 9.43 -15.65 20.89
N ARG A 452 8.38 -16.25 21.48
CA ARG A 452 7.37 -17.01 20.75
C ARG A 452 6.77 -16.19 19.61
N ARG A 453 6.41 -14.94 19.88
CA ARG A 453 5.84 -14.04 18.87
C ARG A 453 6.83 -13.78 17.74
N ILE A 454 8.09 -13.46 18.07
CA ILE A 454 9.17 -13.24 17.10
C ILE A 454 9.39 -14.49 16.23
N ARG A 455 9.46 -15.68 16.83
CA ARG A 455 9.66 -16.95 16.12
C ARG A 455 8.55 -17.22 15.11
N ILE A 456 7.29 -17.12 15.54
CA ILE A 456 6.12 -17.39 14.69
C ILE A 456 6.02 -16.34 13.57
N ARG A 457 6.27 -15.06 13.89
CA ARG A 457 6.29 -13.94 12.94
C ARG A 457 7.26 -14.20 11.78
N ASP A 458 8.46 -14.72 12.06
CA ASP A 458 9.53 -14.85 11.07
C ASP A 458 9.53 -16.16 10.27
N GLY A 459 8.70 -17.14 10.63
CA GLY A 459 8.75 -18.43 9.94
C GLY A 459 8.22 -19.62 10.71
N ALA A 460 8.47 -19.66 12.01
CA ALA A 460 8.35 -20.87 12.80
C ALA A 460 6.90 -21.37 12.90
N ARG A 461 6.75 -22.69 12.93
CA ARG A 461 5.49 -23.42 13.14
C ARG A 461 5.64 -24.32 14.36
N GLN A 462 4.51 -24.73 14.96
CA GLN A 462 4.49 -25.65 16.10
C GLN A 462 5.51 -25.27 17.18
N TRP A 463 5.50 -24.00 17.59
CA TRP A 463 6.35 -23.53 18.67
C TRP A 463 5.86 -24.10 20.00
N GLY A 464 6.78 -24.60 20.82
CA GLY A 464 6.52 -25.08 22.17
C GLY A 464 7.62 -24.62 23.13
N LEU A 465 7.26 -24.54 24.41
CA LEU A 465 8.20 -24.39 25.50
C LEU A 465 7.97 -25.55 26.46
N LEU A 466 8.97 -26.40 26.58
CA LEU A 466 8.94 -27.61 27.39
C LEU A 466 9.76 -27.38 28.65
N ARG A 467 9.31 -27.96 29.75
CA ARG A 467 10.09 -28.05 30.99
C ARG A 467 10.47 -29.49 31.21
N ASP A 468 11.74 -29.74 31.46
CA ASP A 468 12.22 -31.08 31.81
C ASP A 468 11.66 -31.49 33.18
N LEU A 469 11.06 -32.67 33.26
CA LEU A 469 10.47 -33.23 34.48
C LEU A 469 11.53 -33.86 35.38
N GLU A 470 12.64 -34.33 34.82
CA GLU A 470 13.76 -34.91 35.55
C GLU A 470 14.70 -33.81 36.05
N ASN A 471 14.89 -32.75 35.26
CA ASN A 471 15.70 -31.59 35.61
C ASN A 471 14.88 -30.29 35.53
N PRO A 472 14.16 -29.90 36.60
CA PRO A 472 13.22 -28.76 36.55
C PRO A 472 13.82 -27.38 36.22
N ASN A 473 15.15 -27.24 36.22
CA ASN A 473 15.86 -26.03 35.82
C ASN A 473 16.10 -25.94 34.30
N ILE A 474 15.88 -27.04 33.57
CA ILE A 474 16.06 -27.11 32.12
C ILE A 474 14.72 -26.86 31.43
N TRP A 475 14.76 -25.89 30.52
CA TRP A 475 13.65 -25.49 29.67
C TRP A 475 14.08 -25.58 28.21
N THR A 476 13.27 -26.22 27.37
CA THR A 476 13.59 -26.41 25.95
C THR A 476 12.56 -25.68 25.10
N GLU A 477 13.01 -24.70 24.32
CA GLU A 477 12.24 -24.10 23.24
C GLU A 477 12.25 -25.05 22.04
N THR A 478 11.09 -25.39 21.50
CA THR A 478 10.99 -26.21 20.28
C THR A 478 10.22 -25.47 19.19
N TYR A 479 10.64 -25.63 17.92
CA TYR A 479 9.87 -25.13 16.78
C TYR A 479 10.26 -25.83 15.47
N HIS A 480 9.34 -25.78 14.50
CA HIS A 480 9.48 -26.40 13.19
C HIS A 480 9.59 -25.35 12.08
N VAL A 481 10.39 -25.66 11.07
CA VAL A 481 10.43 -24.94 9.80
C VAL A 481 10.32 -25.91 8.62
N PRO A 482 9.65 -25.54 7.51
CA PRO A 482 9.30 -26.50 6.46
C PRO A 482 10.50 -27.10 5.73
N THR A 483 11.56 -26.31 5.56
CA THR A 483 12.74 -26.69 4.77
C THR A 483 14.00 -26.04 5.34
N TRP A 484 15.16 -26.55 4.94
CA TRP A 484 16.46 -26.01 5.30
C TRP A 484 16.64 -24.56 4.81
N VAL A 485 16.18 -24.23 3.60
CA VAL A 485 16.24 -22.83 3.13
C VAL A 485 15.35 -21.91 3.97
N GLU A 486 14.20 -22.38 4.47
CA GLU A 486 13.37 -21.61 5.39
C GLU A 486 14.03 -21.48 6.77
N TYR A 487 14.79 -22.48 7.24
CA TYR A 487 15.61 -22.35 8.45
C TYR A 487 16.67 -21.26 8.30
N VAL A 488 17.42 -21.28 7.18
CA VAL A 488 18.45 -20.27 6.89
C VAL A 488 17.81 -18.89 6.78
N ARG A 489 16.73 -18.75 6.00
CA ARG A 489 15.97 -17.49 5.90
C ARG A 489 15.46 -17.02 7.26
N HIS A 490 14.90 -17.91 8.08
CA HIS A 490 14.40 -17.57 9.41
C HIS A 490 15.47 -16.92 10.28
N ASN A 491 16.71 -17.41 10.24
CA ASN A 491 17.80 -16.82 11.01
C ASN A 491 18.38 -15.55 10.38
N LEU A 492 18.44 -15.46 9.04
CA LEU A 492 18.85 -14.25 8.33
C LEU A 492 17.85 -13.10 8.48
N ARG A 493 16.58 -13.39 8.73
CA ARG A 493 15.50 -12.41 8.93
C ARG A 493 15.54 -11.72 10.31
N ARG A 494 16.38 -12.18 11.25
CA ARG A 494 16.49 -11.62 12.61
C ARG A 494 16.99 -10.18 12.55
N THR A 495 16.30 -9.30 13.28
CA THR A 495 16.66 -7.88 13.37
C THR A 495 17.48 -7.59 14.63
N LYS A 496 18.16 -6.43 14.66
CA LYS A 496 18.86 -5.96 15.86
C LYS A 496 17.92 -5.75 17.05
N ALA A 497 16.71 -5.26 16.80
CA ALA A 497 15.66 -5.16 17.81
C ALA A 497 15.29 -6.53 18.43
N ASP A 498 15.21 -7.58 17.62
CA ASP A 498 14.92 -8.93 18.13
C ASP A 498 16.12 -9.54 18.90
N ALA A 499 17.33 -8.98 18.72
CA ALA A 499 18.53 -9.44 19.41
C ALA A 499 18.49 -9.10 20.91
N GLU A 500 17.83 -8.01 21.31
CA GLU A 500 17.68 -7.61 22.71
C GLU A 500 17.02 -8.71 23.56
N ILE A 501 15.91 -9.27 23.10
CA ILE A 501 15.23 -10.41 23.75
C ILE A 501 16.16 -11.64 23.80
N SER A 502 16.98 -11.81 22.77
CA SER A 502 17.91 -12.94 22.70
C SER A 502 19.09 -12.78 23.67
N GLU A 503 19.53 -11.55 23.91
CA GLU A 503 20.51 -11.20 24.94
C GLU A 503 19.94 -11.30 26.34
N GLU A 504 18.71 -10.85 26.57
CA GLU A 504 18.02 -11.00 27.85
C GLU A 504 17.92 -12.48 28.24
N LEU A 505 17.46 -13.34 27.32
CA LEU A 505 17.42 -14.78 27.54
C LEU A 505 18.81 -15.40 27.75
N ARG A 506 19.86 -14.82 27.16
CA ARG A 506 21.24 -15.26 27.40
C ARG A 506 21.73 -14.86 28.80
N LYS A 507 21.32 -13.69 29.32
CA LYS A 507 21.65 -13.25 30.69
C LYS A 507 20.96 -14.10 31.75
N LEU A 508 19.73 -14.55 31.49
CA LEU A 508 18.98 -15.43 32.39
C LEU A 508 19.49 -16.89 32.36
N HIS A 509 20.26 -17.27 31.33
CA HIS A 509 20.83 -18.60 31.20
C HIS A 509 22.05 -18.80 32.11
N ARG A 510 22.01 -19.82 32.98
CA ARG A 510 23.11 -20.14 33.91
C ARG A 510 24.01 -21.29 33.46
N GLY A 511 23.74 -21.89 32.31
CA GLY A 511 24.53 -23.00 31.78
C GLY A 511 25.95 -22.58 31.36
N LYS A 512 26.85 -23.56 31.29
CA LYS A 512 28.24 -23.33 30.85
C LYS A 512 28.27 -23.05 29.34
N GLY A 513 28.27 -21.77 28.98
CA GLY A 513 28.38 -21.29 27.59
C GLY A 513 27.04 -20.82 27.00
N PRO A 514 26.96 -20.64 25.67
CA PRO A 514 25.72 -20.23 25.02
C PRO A 514 24.67 -21.36 25.04
N PRO A 515 23.36 -21.02 25.02
CA PRO A 515 22.27 -22.00 24.96
C PRO A 515 22.49 -23.04 23.86
N ARG A 516 22.31 -24.32 24.20
CA ARG A 516 22.60 -25.43 23.28
C ARG A 516 21.50 -25.54 22.24
N VAL A 517 21.87 -25.49 20.95
CA VAL A 517 20.93 -25.57 19.82
C VAL A 517 21.05 -26.93 19.13
N HIS A 518 19.99 -27.72 19.17
CA HIS A 518 19.84 -28.97 18.44
C HIS A 518 19.07 -28.74 17.14
N ARG A 519 19.54 -29.36 16.05
CA ARG A 519 18.95 -29.25 14.71
C ARG A 519 18.67 -30.64 14.19
N MET A 520 17.40 -30.98 14.07
CA MET A 520 16.93 -32.30 13.67
C MET A 520 16.18 -32.21 12.35
N ILE A 521 16.39 -33.17 11.45
CA ILE A 521 15.54 -33.34 10.27
C ILE A 521 14.51 -34.41 10.59
N GLU A 522 13.24 -34.06 10.47
CA GLU A 522 12.15 -35.00 10.71
C GLU A 522 12.06 -35.98 9.53
N ARG A 523 12.01 -37.27 9.84
CA ARG A 523 11.78 -38.34 8.86
C ARG A 523 10.59 -39.15 9.32
N GLN A 524 9.53 -39.12 8.53
CA GLN A 524 8.40 -40.02 8.75
C GLN A 524 8.83 -41.42 8.36
N THR A 525 8.58 -42.39 9.24
CA THR A 525 8.80 -43.81 8.98
C THR A 525 7.66 -44.33 8.13
N VAL A 526 7.68 -44.04 6.82
CA VAL A 526 6.88 -44.82 5.86
C VAL A 526 7.78 -45.97 5.42
N PRO A 527 7.45 -47.23 5.73
CA PRO A 527 8.18 -48.37 5.19
C PRO A 527 8.16 -48.29 3.67
N LEU A 528 9.28 -48.59 3.01
CA LEU A 528 9.39 -48.67 1.53
C LEU A 528 8.36 -49.61 0.86
N ARG A 529 7.61 -50.39 1.65
CA ARG A 529 6.56 -51.31 1.19
C ARG A 529 5.14 -50.73 1.24
N ASP A 530 4.93 -49.57 1.87
CA ASP A 530 3.64 -48.86 1.94
C ASP A 530 3.59 -47.66 0.98
N ASP A 531 4.34 -47.71 -0.12
CA ASP A 531 4.13 -46.81 -1.24
C ASP A 531 2.90 -47.31 -1.99
N MET A 532 1.77 -46.62 -1.79
CA MET A 532 0.46 -46.90 -2.38
C MET A 532 0.55 -47.50 -3.80
N PRO A 533 0.42 -48.83 -3.97
CA PRO A 533 0.50 -49.42 -5.30
C PRO A 533 -0.71 -48.95 -6.11
N ILE A 534 -0.46 -48.56 -7.35
CA ILE A 534 -1.50 -48.20 -8.33
C ILE A 534 -2.41 -49.43 -8.50
N LYS A 535 -3.74 -49.24 -8.41
CA LYS A 535 -4.69 -50.29 -8.82
C LYS A 535 -4.52 -50.51 -10.33
N GLU A 536 -4.04 -51.68 -10.74
CA GLU A 536 -4.18 -52.11 -12.13
C GLU A 536 -5.67 -52.38 -12.39
N ASN A 537 -6.28 -51.57 -13.25
CA ASN A 537 -7.73 -51.47 -13.52
C ASN A 537 -8.61 -51.03 -12.34
N PRO A 538 -8.69 -49.73 -12.05
CA PRO A 538 -9.87 -49.23 -11.39
C PRO A 538 -10.97 -49.10 -12.47
N GLU A 539 -11.96 -50.00 -12.47
CA GLU A 539 -13.25 -49.69 -13.09
C GLU A 539 -13.86 -48.57 -12.25
N VAL A 540 -13.47 -47.34 -12.58
CA VAL A 540 -14.07 -46.13 -12.02
C VAL A 540 -15.34 -45.87 -12.84
N PRO A 541 -16.53 -45.88 -12.23
CA PRO A 541 -17.77 -45.55 -12.92
C PRO A 541 -17.82 -44.10 -13.39
#